data_AF-A0A376KMS3-F1
#
_entry.id   AF-A0A376KMS3-F1
#
_cell.length_a   1.000
_cell.length_b   1.000
_cell.length_c   1.000
_cell.angle_alpha   90.00
_cell.angle_beta   90.00
_cell.angle_gamma   90.00
#
_symmetry.space_group_name_H-M   'P 1'
#
loop_
_entity.id
_entity.type
_entity.pdbx_description
1 polymer ?
#
loop_
_entity_poly.entity_id
_entity_poly.type
_entity_poly.pdbx_seq_one_letter_code
_entity_poly.pdbx_strand_id
1 'polypeptide(L)' 'MGPHTFNFKDICARLEQASGLITVTDATTLAKEVSSLLTDADYRSFYGRHAVEVLYQNQGALQRLLQLLEPYLPPKTH' A
#
# COMPACT_ATOMS: atom_id res chain seq x y z
N MET A 1 -1.89 4.62 -9.04
CA MET A 1 -1.74 3.26 -9.58
C MET A 1 -2.30 3.20 -10.99
N GLY A 2 -1.53 2.64 -11.91
CA GLY A 2 -1.99 2.36 -13.27
C GLY A 2 -2.89 1.12 -13.34
N PRO A 3 -3.34 0.71 -14.54
CA PRO A 3 -4.28 -0.40 -14.73
C PRO A 3 -3.69 -1.79 -14.44
N HIS A 4 -2.37 -1.92 -14.33
CA HIS A 4 -1.69 -3.21 -14.17
C HIS A 4 -1.21 -3.41 -12.72
N THR A 5 -2.13 -3.80 -11.84
CA THR A 5 -1.85 -3.98 -10.39
C THR A 5 -1.86 -5.44 -9.95
N PHE A 6 -1.89 -6.41 -10.85
CA PHE A 6 -2.14 -7.82 -10.52
C PHE A 6 -1.18 -8.40 -9.46
N ASN A 7 0.12 -8.07 -9.55
CA ASN A 7 1.14 -8.50 -8.57
C ASN A 7 0.93 -7.93 -7.16
N PHE A 8 0.12 -6.87 -7.03
CA PHE A 8 -0.09 -6.11 -5.81
C PHE A 8 -1.59 -5.95 -5.52
N LYS A 9 -2.43 -6.84 -6.04
CA LYS A 9 -3.90 -6.69 -6.02
C LYS A 9 -4.43 -6.45 -4.61
N ASP A 10 -3.97 -7.23 -3.64
CA ASP A 10 -4.45 -7.16 -2.26
C ASP A 10 -4.09 -5.84 -1.59
N ILE A 11 -2.84 -5.39 -1.73
CA ILE A 11 -2.40 -4.12 -1.12
C ILE A 11 -3.03 -2.92 -1.84
N CYS A 12 -3.21 -2.97 -3.16
CA CYS A 12 -3.90 -1.93 -3.92
C CYS A 12 -5.36 -1.81 -3.49
N ALA A 13 -6.08 -2.94 -3.34
CA ALA A 13 -7.46 -2.93 -2.87
C ALA A 13 -7.60 -2.34 -1.47
N ARG A 14 -6.68 -2.68 -0.56
CA ARG A 14 -6.65 -2.11 0.81
C ARG A 14 -6.40 -0.61 0.80
N LEU A 15 -5.45 -0.15 -0.01
CA LEU A 15 -5.15 1.28 -0.14
C LEU A 15 -6.31 2.04 -0.79
N GLU A 16 -6.98 1.47 -1.78
CA GLU A 16 -8.15 2.07 -2.43
C GLU A 16 -9.33 2.20 -1.44
N GLN A 17 -9.63 1.14 -0.68
CA GLN A 17 -10.65 1.17 0.38
C GLN A 17 -10.38 2.22 1.45
N ALA A 18 -9.10 2.44 1.78
CA ALA A 18 -8.70 3.44 2.76
C ALA A 18 -8.61 4.86 2.21
N SER A 19 -8.83 5.09 0.90
CA SER A 19 -8.51 6.38 0.26
C SER A 19 -7.03 6.77 0.38
N GLY A 20 -6.13 5.78 0.44
CA GLY A 20 -4.68 5.94 0.43
C GLY A 20 -4.03 5.78 -0.95
N LEU A 21 -4.83 5.61 -2.01
CA LEU A 21 -4.36 5.39 -3.38
C LEU A 21 -5.25 6.10 -4.39
N ILE A 22 -4.61 6.67 -5.41
CA ILE A 22 -5.26 7.30 -6.55
C ILE A 22 -5.05 6.40 -7.77
N THR A 23 -6.12 6.05 -8.47
CA THR A 23 -6.07 5.25 -9.71
C THR A 23 -6.06 6.17 -10.93
N VAL A 24 -5.18 5.89 -11.89
CA VAL A 24 -5.03 6.64 -13.15
C VAL A 24 -4.99 5.66 -14.31
N THR A 25 -5.57 6.04 -15.44
CA THR A 25 -5.74 5.15 -16.62
C THR A 25 -4.90 5.58 -17.82
N ASP A 26 -4.42 6.82 -17.82
CA ASP A 26 -3.72 7.42 -18.95
C ASP A 26 -2.83 8.61 -18.51
N ALA A 27 -2.11 9.18 -19.46
CA ALA A 27 -1.22 10.30 -19.21
C ALA A 27 -1.96 11.57 -18.75
N THR A 28 -3.18 11.79 -19.23
CA THR A 28 -3.99 12.98 -18.89
C THR A 28 -4.42 12.95 -17.42
N THR A 29 -4.98 11.82 -16.98
CA THR A 29 -5.36 11.58 -15.59
C THR A 29 -4.14 11.60 -14.67
N LEU A 30 -3.01 11.03 -15.09
CA LEU A 30 -1.76 11.12 -14.35
C LEU A 30 -1.30 12.57 -14.15
N ALA A 31 -1.22 13.36 -15.23
CA ALA A 31 -0.76 14.74 -15.16
C ALA A 31 -1.67 15.61 -14.26
N LYS A 32 -2.99 15.39 -14.36
CA LYS A 32 -3.97 16.05 -13.51
C LYS A 32 -3.73 15.73 -12.04
N GLU A 33 -3.70 14.46 -11.66
CA GLU A 33 -3.62 14.06 -10.24
C GLU A 33 -2.26 14.44 -9.61
N VAL A 34 -1.17 14.36 -10.37
CA VAL A 34 0.13 14.87 -9.92
C VAL A 34 0.07 16.38 -9.69
N SER A 35 -0.54 17.14 -10.60
CA SER A 35 -0.68 18.59 -10.44
C SER A 35 -1.49 18.92 -9.20
N SER A 36 -2.63 18.25 -8.99
CA SER A 36 -3.46 18.40 -7.78
C SER A 36 -2.68 18.13 -6.49
N LEU A 37 -1.90 17.03 -6.44
CA LEU A 37 -1.09 16.70 -5.25
C LEU A 37 0.02 17.73 -4.96
N LEU A 38 0.56 18.37 -6.00
CA LEU A 38 1.60 19.40 -5.85
C LEU A 38 1.01 20.74 -5.39
N THR A 39 -0.19 21.10 -5.83
CA THR A 39 -0.82 22.40 -5.54
C THR A 39 -1.76 22.39 -4.34
N ASP A 40 -2.26 21.23 -3.93
CA ASP A 40 -3.18 21.07 -2.80
C ASP A 40 -2.51 20.26 -1.67
N ALA A 41 -2.17 20.97 -0.59
CA ALA A 41 -1.50 20.38 0.57
C ALA A 41 -2.42 19.49 1.41
N ASP A 42 -3.72 19.80 1.46
CA ASP A 42 -4.69 19.02 2.24
C ASP A 42 -5.01 17.73 1.51
N TYR A 43 -5.19 17.79 0.18
CA TYR A 43 -5.37 16.62 -0.68
C TYR A 43 -4.18 15.66 -0.55
N ARG A 44 -2.95 16.16 -0.67
CA ARG A 44 -1.73 15.36 -0.49
C ARG A 44 -1.65 14.73 0.91
N SER A 45 -1.97 15.51 1.95
CA SER A 45 -1.91 15.04 3.34
C SER A 45 -2.99 14.02 3.66
N PHE A 46 -4.17 14.13 3.05
CA PHE A 46 -5.27 13.18 3.18
C PHE A 46 -4.85 11.79 2.67
N TYR A 47 -4.44 11.69 1.40
CA TYR A 47 -4.01 10.40 0.82
C TYR A 47 -2.79 9.83 1.53
N GLY A 48 -1.81 10.69 1.88
CA GLY A 48 -0.60 10.26 2.59
C GLY A 48 -0.90 9.63 3.94
N ARG A 49 -1.78 10.26 4.76
CA ARG A 49 -2.15 9.72 6.08
C ARG A 49 -2.88 8.39 5.96
N HIS A 50 -3.84 8.28 5.07
CA HIS A 50 -4.57 7.03 4.86
C HIS A 50 -3.69 5.90 4.32
N ALA A 51 -2.72 6.19 3.44
CA ALA A 51 -1.74 5.21 3.00
C ALA A 51 -0.86 4.69 4.15
N VAL A 52 -0.46 5.59 5.06
CA VAL A 52 0.33 5.24 6.26
C VAL A 52 -0.46 4.36 7.23
N GLU A 53 -1.76 4.61 7.41
CA GLU A 53 -2.64 3.75 8.22
C GLU A 53 -2.67 2.32 7.68
N VAL A 54 -2.80 2.16 6.36
CA VAL A 54 -2.74 0.83 5.71
C VAL A 54 -1.37 0.18 5.95
N LEU A 55 -0.27 0.93 5.85
CA LEU A 55 1.05 0.40 6.16
C LEU A 55 1.11 -0.19 7.57
N TYR A 56 0.68 0.57 8.59
CA TYR A 56 0.69 0.10 9.98
C TYR A 56 -0.18 -1.15 10.19
N GLN A 57 -1.35 -1.21 9.55
CA GLN A 57 -2.22 -2.39 9.62
C GLN A 57 -1.61 -3.65 8.97
N ASN A 58 -0.72 -3.48 7.98
CA ASN A 58 -0.08 -4.59 7.26
C ASN A 58 1.28 -5.00 7.84
N GLN A 59 1.80 -4.29 8.85
CA GLN A 59 3.07 -4.64 9.49
C GLN A 59 3.02 -5.98 10.24
N GLY A 60 4.19 -6.59 10.44
CA GLY A 60 4.33 -7.83 11.21
C GLY A 60 3.88 -9.10 10.48
N ALA A 61 3.56 -9.06 9.18
CA ALA A 61 3.18 -10.25 8.42
C ALA A 61 4.30 -11.31 8.40
N LEU A 62 5.56 -10.89 8.21
CA LEU A 62 6.70 -11.79 8.26
C LEU A 62 6.87 -12.43 9.65
N GLN A 63 6.75 -11.63 10.71
CA GLN A 63 6.89 -12.16 12.07
C GLN A 63 5.77 -13.15 12.41
N ARG A 64 4.53 -12.84 12.04
CA ARG A 64 3.39 -13.76 12.17
C ARG A 64 3.62 -15.04 11.37
N LEU A 65 4.14 -14.93 10.15
CA LEU A 65 4.48 -16.08 9.32
C LEU A 65 5.56 -16.95 9.99
N LEU A 66 6.64 -16.35 10.48
CA LEU A 66 7.71 -17.07 11.16
C LEU A 66 7.22 -17.75 12.45
N GLN A 67 6.35 -17.09 13.23
CA GLN A 67 5.72 -17.70 14.41
C GLN A 67 4.86 -18.92 14.04
N LEU A 68 4.11 -18.84 12.94
CA LEU A 68 3.31 -19.97 12.44
C LEU A 68 4.19 -21.12 11.93
N LEU A 69 5.34 -20.80 11.34
CA LEU A 69 6.28 -21.80 10.82
C LEU A 69 7.20 -22.38 11.89
N GLU A 70 7.37 -21.70 13.03
CA GLU A 70 8.31 -22.11 14.09
C GLU A 70 8.23 -23.59 14.48
N PRO A 71 7.04 -24.23 14.64
CA PRO A 71 6.94 -25.65 14.94
C PRO A 71 7.41 -26.60 13.82
N TYR A 72 7.55 -26.10 12.59
CA TYR A 72 7.91 -26.86 11.39
C TYR A 72 9.35 -26.60 10.91
N LEU A 73 10.03 -25.61 11.49
CA LEU A 73 11.40 -25.28 11.12
C LEU A 73 12.39 -26.17 11.87
N PRO A 74 13.54 -26.52 11.25
CA PRO A 74 14.61 -27.21 11.96
C PRO A 74 15.09 -26.35 13.15
N PRO A 75 15.57 -26.97 14.24
CA PRO A 75 16.12 -26.23 15.36
C PRO A 75 17.24 -25.30 14.90
N LYS A 76 17.28 -24.06 15.42
CA LYS A 76 18.34 -23.10 15.11
C LYS A 76 19.68 -23.70 15.55
N THR A 77 20.51 -24.10 14.60
CA THR A 77 21.90 -24.44 14.86
C THR A 77 22.67 -23.16 15.16
N HIS A 78 23.31 -23.09 16.34
CA HIS A 78 24.16 -21.98 16.77
C HIS A 78 25.44 -21.89 15.96
#